data_AF-A0A2E6W558-F1
#
_entry.id   AF-A0A2E6W558-F1
#
_cell.length_a   1.000
_cell.length_b   1.000
_cell.length_c   1.000
_cell.angle_alpha   90.00
_cell.angle_beta   90.00
_cell.angle_gamma   90.00
#
_symmetry.space_group_name_H-M   'P 1'
#
loop_
_entity.id
_entity.type
_entity.pdbx_description
1 polymer ?
#
loop_
_entity_poly.entity_id
_entity_poly.type
_entity_poly.pdbx_seq_one_letter_code
_entity_poly.pdbx_strand_id
1 'polypeptide(L)'
;MSKQDRVLDVLSTGQELTAKQIEARFGIGNARATVSALRMKGFPIYANTRTDTKGRAKTKYRLGAPSKAVIAAGYRALAGK
;
A
#
# COMPACT_ATOMS: atom_id res chain seq x y z
N MET A 1 -13.83 8.86 -10.46
CA MET A 1 -12.80 8.17 -9.65
C MET A 1 -11.41 8.54 -10.14
N SER A 2 -10.48 8.87 -9.24
CA SER A 2 -9.08 9.07 -9.60
C SER A 2 -8.37 7.73 -9.88
N LYS A 3 -7.18 7.78 -10.48
CA LYS A 3 -6.31 6.59 -10.61
C LYS A 3 -5.97 5.98 -9.24
N GLN A 4 -5.84 6.81 -8.21
CA GLN A 4 -5.52 6.37 -6.84
C GLN A 4 -6.70 5.63 -6.21
N ASP A 5 -7.93 6.13 -6.41
CA ASP A 5 -9.13 5.52 -5.85
C ASP A 5 -9.37 4.13 -6.45
N ARG A 6 -9.09 3.94 -7.75
CA ARG A 6 -9.16 2.63 -8.40
C ARG A 6 -8.14 1.62 -7.83
N VAL A 7 -6.94 2.08 -7.47
CA VAL A 7 -5.95 1.24 -6.79
C VAL A 7 -6.46 0.85 -5.41
N LEU A 8 -6.98 1.82 -4.65
CA LEU A 8 -7.51 1.59 -3.32
C LEU A 8 -8.68 0.61 -3.34
N ASP A 9 -9.62 0.78 -4.28
CA ASP A 9 -10.77 -0.09 -4.46
C ASP A 9 -10.34 -1.55 -4.62
N VAL A 10 -9.41 -1.81 -5.53
CA VAL A 10 -8.86 -3.16 -5.75
C VAL A 10 -8.08 -3.69 -4.54
N LEU A 11 -7.32 -2.85 -3.84
CA LEU A 11 -6.64 -3.28 -2.62
C LEU A 11 -7.62 -3.58 -1.48
N SER A 12 -8.78 -2.91 -1.46
CA SER A 12 -9.82 -3.08 -0.43
C SER A 12 -10.52 -4.44 -0.54
N THR A 13 -10.56 -5.04 -1.75
CA THR A 13 -11.08 -6.40 -1.95
C THR A 13 -10.12 -7.49 -1.43
N GLY A 14 -8.99 -7.11 -0.83
CA GLY A 14 -7.94 -8.03 -0.38
C GLY A 14 -6.98 -8.48 -1.48
N GLN A 15 -7.08 -7.94 -2.69
CA GLN A 15 -6.15 -8.29 -3.77
C GLN A 15 -4.76 -7.69 -3.50
N GLU A 16 -3.72 -8.48 -3.70
CA GLU A 16 -2.32 -8.03 -3.58
C GLU A 16 -1.71 -7.76 -4.96
N LEU A 17 -1.16 -6.57 -5.16
CA LEU A 17 -0.60 -6.15 -6.45
C LEU A 17 0.85 -5.69 -6.34
N THR A 18 1.67 -6.07 -7.30
CA THR A 18 3.03 -5.51 -7.46
C THR A 18 2.98 -4.10 -8.06
N ALA A 19 4.05 -3.32 -7.88
CA ALA A 19 4.17 -1.99 -8.51
C ALA A 19 3.91 -2.04 -10.04
N LYS A 20 4.55 -2.99 -10.74
CA LYS A 20 4.38 -3.17 -12.19
C LYS A 20 2.93 -3.48 -12.58
N GLN A 21 2.22 -4.29 -11.78
CA GLN A 21 0.81 -4.59 -12.03
C GLN A 21 -0.08 -3.36 -11.84
N ILE A 22 0.23 -2.52 -10.85
CA ILE A 22 -0.50 -1.26 -10.62
C ILE A 22 -0.27 -0.31 -11.81
N GLU A 23 0.97 -0.15 -12.24
CA GLU A 23 1.34 0.73 -13.36
C GLU A 23 0.65 0.29 -14.66
N ALA A 24 0.71 -1.01 -14.97
CA ALA A 24 0.10 -1.58 -16.16
C ALA A 24 -1.44 -1.53 -16.14
N ARG A 25 -2.09 -1.89 -15.02
CA ARG A 25 -3.56 -1.96 -14.94
C ARG A 25 -4.23 -0.59 -14.89
N PHE A 26 -3.59 0.39 -14.26
CA PHE A 26 -4.23 1.69 -13.98
C PHE A 26 -3.58 2.87 -14.73
N GLY A 27 -2.56 2.61 -15.56
CA GLY A 27 -1.86 3.64 -16.34
C GLY A 27 -1.20 4.68 -15.43
N ILE A 28 -0.57 4.23 -14.36
CA ILE A 28 0.13 5.07 -13.37
C ILE A 28 1.62 5.05 -13.72
N GLY A 29 2.24 6.23 -13.84
CA GLY A 29 3.67 6.31 -14.16
C GLY A 29 4.60 5.96 -12.99
N ASN A 30 4.11 6.08 -11.75
CA ASN A 30 4.86 5.72 -10.54
C ASN A 30 3.90 5.15 -9.48
N ALA A 31 3.83 3.82 -9.38
CA ALA A 31 2.97 3.16 -8.39
C ALA A 31 3.42 3.43 -6.95
N ARG A 32 4.73 3.55 -6.71
CA ARG A 32 5.28 3.79 -5.37
C ARG A 32 4.83 5.14 -4.81
N ALA A 33 4.89 6.18 -5.63
CA ALA A 33 4.40 7.52 -5.27
C ALA A 33 2.90 7.50 -4.97
N THR A 34 2.12 6.77 -5.78
CA THR A 34 0.67 6.61 -5.55
C THR A 34 0.37 5.92 -4.23
N VAL A 35 1.06 4.82 -3.92
CA VAL A 35 0.92 4.12 -2.63
C VAL A 35 1.34 5.03 -1.47
N SER A 36 2.41 5.81 -1.64
CA SER A 36 2.84 6.79 -0.64
C SER A 36 1.74 7.83 -0.36
N ALA A 37 1.13 8.39 -1.41
CA ALA A 37 0.03 9.34 -1.26
C ALA A 37 -1.18 8.71 -0.55
N LEU A 38 -1.52 7.45 -0.86
CA LEU A 38 -2.59 6.74 -0.17
C LEU A 38 -2.29 6.52 1.33
N ARG A 39 -1.04 6.20 1.70
CA ARG A 39 -0.64 6.09 3.11
C ARG A 39 -0.78 7.41 3.84
N MET A 40 -0.38 8.51 3.20
CA MET A 40 -0.53 9.86 3.79
C MET A 40 -1.99 10.26 3.97
N LYS A 41 -2.91 9.70 3.16
CA LYS A 41 -4.37 9.82 3.34
C LYS A 41 -4.92 8.94 4.48
N GLY A 42 -4.07 8.16 5.15
CA GLY A 42 -4.47 7.31 6.28
C GLY A 42 -4.80 5.86 5.92
N PHE A 43 -4.59 5.44 4.66
CA PHE A 43 -4.86 4.05 4.27
C PHE A 43 -3.71 3.11 4.72
N PRO A 44 -4.01 2.06 5.50
CA PRO A 44 -3.00 1.12 5.99
C PRO A 44 -2.55 0.15 4.88
N ILE A 45 -1.69 0.63 3.97
CA ILE A 45 -1.14 -0.14 2.86
C ILE A 45 0.25 -0.66 3.20
N TYR A 46 0.41 -1.98 3.20
CA TYR A 46 1.67 -2.65 3.50
C TYR A 46 2.38 -3.10 2.23
N ALA A 47 3.71 -3.04 2.24
CA ALA A 47 4.56 -3.54 1.17
C ALA A 47 5.26 -4.82 1.66
N ASN A 48 4.79 -5.96 1.21
CA ASN A 48 5.30 -7.27 1.60
C ASN A 48 6.22 -7.81 0.51
N THR A 49 7.46 -8.09 0.85
CA THR A 49 8.41 -8.75 -0.06
C THR A 49 8.25 -10.25 0.07
N ARG A 50 7.94 -10.93 -1.04
CA ARG A 50 7.88 -12.38 -1.13
C ARG A 50 8.98 -12.87 -2.07
N THR A 51 9.79 -13.78 -1.59
CA THR A 51 10.82 -14.46 -2.38
C THR A 51 10.23 -15.72 -2.97
N ASP A 52 10.42 -15.91 -4.27
CA ASP A 52 10.03 -17.12 -4.99
C ASP A 52 11.04 -18.25 -4.73
N THR A 53 10.68 -19.50 -5.03
CA THR A 53 11.54 -20.69 -4.89
C THR A 53 12.84 -20.56 -5.70
N LYS A 54 12.84 -19.70 -6.73
CA LYS A 54 14.00 -19.37 -7.57
C LYS A 54 14.81 -18.16 -7.08
N GLY A 55 14.64 -17.73 -5.83
CA GLY A 55 15.40 -16.64 -5.20
C GLY A 55 15.01 -15.22 -5.63
N ARG A 56 13.98 -15.05 -6.46
CA ARG A 56 13.54 -13.72 -6.93
C ARG A 56 12.58 -13.08 -5.93
N ALA A 57 12.90 -11.89 -5.45
CA ALA A 57 12.05 -11.13 -4.56
C ALA A 57 11.07 -10.24 -5.34
N LYS A 58 9.78 -10.30 -4.97
CA LYS A 58 8.74 -9.39 -5.48
C LYS A 58 8.06 -8.71 -4.31
N THR A 59 7.96 -7.39 -4.37
CA THR A 59 7.17 -6.61 -3.42
C THR A 59 5.73 -6.47 -3.89
N LYS A 60 4.80 -6.90 -3.04
CA LYS A 60 3.36 -6.75 -3.25
C LYS A 60 2.79 -5.75 -2.26
N TYR A 61 1.86 -4.94 -2.73
CA TYR A 61 1.06 -4.04 -1.92
C TYR A 61 -0.26 -4.69 -1.56
N ARG A 62 -0.67 -4.55 -0.31
CA ARG A 62 -1.96 -5.01 0.21
C ARG A 62 -2.53 -3.98 1.17
N LEU A 63 -3.85 -3.87 1.22
CA LEU A 63 -4.51 -3.20 2.34
C LEU A 63 -4.58 -4.19 3.51
N GLY A 64 -4.36 -3.71 4.74
CA GLY A 64 -4.44 -4.57 5.92
C GLY A 64 -4.89 -3.81 7.15
N ALA A 65 -5.20 -4.56 8.22
CA ALA A 65 -5.47 -3.95 9.51
C ALA A 65 -4.21 -3.21 10.00
N PRO A 66 -4.34 -1.97 10.52
CA PRO A 66 -3.21 -1.24 11.08
C PRO A 66 -2.64 -2.01 12.28
N SER A 67 -1.33 -2.18 12.32
CA SER A 67 -0.68 -2.84 13.46
C SER A 67 -0.79 -1.98 14.72
N LYS A 68 -0.82 -2.63 15.90
CA LYS A 68 -0.86 -1.94 17.20
C LYS A 68 0.25 -0.88 17.34
N ALA A 69 1.43 -1.15 16.77
CA ALA A 69 2.56 -0.23 16.76
C ALA A 69 2.26 1.08 15.99
N VAL A 70 1.63 0.97 14.82
CA VAL A 70 1.24 2.15 14.02
C VAL A 70 0.18 2.96 14.76
N ILE A 71 -0.80 2.30 15.34
CA ILE A 71 -1.87 2.95 16.13
C ILE A 71 -1.26 3.70 17.32
N ALA A 72 -0.40 3.05 18.10
CA ALA A 72 0.26 3.67 19.25
C ALA A 72 1.14 4.86 18.83
N ALA A 73 1.87 4.76 17.71
CA ALA A 73 2.64 5.88 17.17
C ALA A 73 1.75 7.06 16.78
N GLY A 74 0.58 6.80 16.18
CA GLY A 74 -0.42 7.83 15.87
C GLY A 74 -0.91 8.56 17.12
N TYR A 75 -1.32 7.83 18.16
CA TYR A 75 -1.77 8.44 19.43
C TYR A 75 -0.66 9.25 20.11
N ARG A 76 0.59 8.75 20.12
CA ARG A 76 1.73 9.51 20.67
C ARG A 76 1.98 10.80 19.90
N ALA A 77 1.92 10.77 18.57
CA ALA A 77 2.10 11.95 17.73
C ALA A 77 0.99 12.98 17.96
N LEU A 78 -0.26 12.54 18.20
CA LEU A 78 -1.39 13.41 18.49
C LEU A 78 -1.35 13.99 19.91
N ALA A 79 -0.86 13.24 20.90
CA ALA A 79 -0.77 13.68 22.29
C ALA A 79 0.38 14.66 22.56
N GLY A 80 1.40 14.67 21.69
CA GLY A 80 2.51 15.64 21.75
C GLY A 80 2.25 16.96 21.04
N LYS A 81 1.02 17.19 20.58
CA LYS A 81 0.56 18.44 19.95
C LYS A 81 -0.28 19.23 20.93
#